data_AF-A0A9E4C334-F1
#
_entry.id   AF-A0A9E4C334-F1
#
_cell.length_a   1.000
_cell.length_b   1.000
_cell.length_c   1.000
_cell.angle_alpha   90.00
_cell.angle_beta   90.00
_cell.angle_gamma   90.00
#
_symmetry.space_group_name_H-M   'P 1'
#
loop_
_entity.id
_entity.type
_entity.pdbx_description
1 polymer ?
#
loop_
_entity_poly.entity_id
_entity_poly.type
_entity_poly.pdbx_seq_one_letter_code
_entity_poly.pdbx_strand_id
1 'polypeptide(L)' 'MHPERENTLAETERLQLARQAFADYYARCFWYMRRDLEIGVGDISEIARGLRLHGGQQGFILAARLCP' A
#
# COMPACT_ATOMS: atom_id res chain seq x y z
N MET A 1 -30.68 9.20 6.87
CA MET A 1 -29.51 8.79 6.07
C MET A 1 -28.41 8.40 7.03
N HIS A 2 -28.17 7.10 7.20
CA HIS A 2 -27.04 6.60 7.97
C HIS A 2 -25.80 6.63 7.08
N PRO A 3 -24.72 7.36 7.40
CA PRO A 3 -23.44 7.12 6.76
C PRO A 3 -22.83 5.89 7.43
N GLU A 4 -22.94 4.76 6.76
CA GLU A 4 -22.17 3.56 7.05
C GLU A 4 -20.69 3.95 6.99
N ARG A 5 -20.03 4.00 8.15
CA ARG A 5 -18.58 4.18 8.23
C ARG A 5 -17.91 2.87 7.84
N GLU A 6 -17.97 2.56 6.56
CA GLU A 6 -17.12 1.55 5.97
C GLU A 6 -15.69 2.11 5.96
N ASN A 7 -14.78 1.38 6.57
CA ASN A 7 -13.41 1.80 6.87
C ASN A 7 -12.52 1.77 5.62
N THR A 8 -12.95 2.49 4.58
CA THR A 8 -12.27 2.57 3.28
C THR A 8 -11.62 3.94 3.16
N LEU A 9 -10.29 3.97 3.15
CA LEU A 9 -9.51 5.19 2.90
C LEU A 9 -9.92 5.82 1.56
N ALA A 10 -9.96 7.15 1.50
CA ALA A 10 -10.14 7.85 0.23
C ALA A 10 -8.97 7.51 -0.72
N GLU A 11 -9.19 7.60 -2.03
CA GLU A 11 -8.18 7.21 -3.03
C GLU A 11 -6.83 7.91 -2.84
N THR A 12 -6.87 9.22 -2.56
CA THR A 12 -5.69 10.04 -2.27
C THR A 12 -4.94 9.55 -1.03
N GLU A 13 -5.66 9.14 0.01
CA GLU A 13 -5.06 8.62 1.25
C GLU A 13 -4.40 7.26 1.01
N ARG A 14 -5.05 6.37 0.24
CA ARG A 14 -4.45 5.09 -0.17
C ARG A 14 -3.20 5.30 -1.01
N LEU A 15 -3.22 6.27 -1.92
CA LEU A 15 -2.07 6.60 -2.76
C LEU A 15 -0.88 7.11 -1.94
N GLN A 16 -1.14 8.02 -0.99
CA GLN A 16 -0.09 8.51 -0.08
C GLN A 16 0.45 7.37 0.79
N LEU A 17 -0.43 6.51 1.31
CA LEU A 17 -0.04 5.36 2.10
C LEU A 17 0.79 4.36 1.28
N ALA A 18 0.44 4.14 0.00
CA ALA A 18 1.18 3.25 -0.89
C ALA A 18 2.58 3.80 -1.19
N ARG A 19 2.71 5.11 -1.42
CA ARG A 19 4.00 5.79 -1.59
C ARG A 19 4.89 5.64 -0.35
N GLN A 20 4.31 5.88 0.82
CA GLN A 20 5.02 5.73 2.09
C GLN A 20 5.45 4.27 2.29
N ALA A 21 4.55 3.32 2.07
CA ALA A 21 4.84 1.90 2.19
C ALA A 21 5.93 1.44 1.21
N PHE A 22 5.90 1.93 -0.03
CA PHE A 22 6.93 1.64 -1.02
C PHE A 22 8.31 2.09 -0.54
N ALA A 23 8.43 3.30 0.02
CA ALA A 23 9.67 3.82 0.57
C ALA A 23 10.16 3.01 1.80
N ASP A 24 9.27 2.77 2.76
CA ASP A 24 9.61 2.12 4.03
C ASP A 24 9.99 0.64 3.87
N TYR A 25 9.32 -0.04 2.92
CA TYR A 25 9.54 -1.46 2.65
C TYR A 25 10.42 -1.70 1.42
N TYR A 26 11.02 -0.67 0.81
CA TYR A 26 11.76 -0.77 -0.45
C TYR A 26 12.79 -1.90 -0.42
N ALA A 27 13.69 -1.89 0.57
CA ALA A 27 14.77 -2.87 0.67
C ALA A 27 14.29 -4.32 0.92
N ARG A 28 13.08 -4.50 1.46
CA ARG A 28 12.56 -5.83 1.82
C ARG A 28 11.60 -6.38 0.76
N CYS A 29 10.66 -5.56 0.30
CA CYS A 29 9.55 -5.97 -0.55
C CYS A 29 9.73 -5.57 -2.01
N PHE A 30 10.48 -4.49 -2.28
CA PHE A 30 10.51 -3.84 -3.60
C PHE A 30 11.93 -3.61 -4.14
N TRP A 31 12.91 -4.36 -3.64
CA TRP A 31 14.33 -4.21 -4.00
C TRP A 31 14.60 -4.37 -5.50
N TYR A 32 13.71 -5.08 -6.20
CA TYR A 32 13.77 -5.33 -7.63
C TYR A 32 13.18 -4.19 -8.48
N MET A 33 12.43 -3.26 -7.86
CA MET A 33 11.83 -2.12 -8.54
C MET A 33 12.81 -0.94 -8.57
N ARG A 34 12.61 -0.02 -9.52
CA ARG A 34 13.33 1.25 -9.54
C ARG A 34 13.00 2.09 -8.30
N ARG A 35 14.02 2.61 -7.61
CA ARG A 35 13.84 3.43 -6.40
C ARG A 35 13.13 4.76 -6.68
N ASP A 36 13.31 5.30 -7.88
CA ASP A 36 12.72 6.54 -8.36
C ASP A 36 11.35 6.34 -9.03
N LEU A 37 10.74 5.16 -8.88
CA LEU A 37 9.42 4.89 -9.44
C LEU A 37 8.36 5.75 -8.74
N GLU A 38 7.62 6.53 -9.52
CA GLU A 38 6.48 7.28 -9.02
C GLU A 38 5.26 6.37 -8.89
N ILE A 39 4.87 6.06 -7.65
CA ILE A 39 3.71 5.23 -7.36
C ILE A 39 2.41 6.01 -7.66
N GLY A 40 1.60 5.46 -8.55
CA GLY A 40 0.26 5.92 -8.93
C GLY A 40 -0.86 5.05 -8.33
N VAL A 41 -2.11 5.42 -8.62
CA VAL A 41 -3.29 4.68 -8.10
C VAL A 41 -3.32 3.24 -8.62
N GLY A 42 -2.90 3.01 -9.87
CA GLY A 42 -2.85 1.67 -10.47
C GLY A 42 -1.84 0.73 -9.80
N ASP A 43 -0.84 1.27 -9.12
CA ASP A 43 0.23 0.49 -8.47
C ASP A 43 -0.15 0.03 -7.06
N ILE A 44 -1.21 0.59 -6.47
CA ILE A 44 -1.62 0.31 -5.08
C ILE A 44 -1.81 -1.20 -4.86
N SER A 45 -2.42 -1.90 -5.82
CA SER A 45 -2.63 -3.35 -5.76
C SER A 45 -1.32 -4.14 -5.73
N GLU A 46 -0.31 -3.71 -6.50
CA GLU A 46 1.00 -4.38 -6.53
C GLU A 46 1.79 -4.09 -5.25
N ILE A 47 1.72 -2.86 -4.73
CA ILE A 47 2.31 -2.51 -3.43
C ILE A 47 1.68 -3.35 -2.32
N ALA A 48 0.35 -3.45 -2.27
CA ALA A 48 -0.36 -4.29 -1.32
C ALA A 48 0.06 -5.77 -1.42
N ARG A 49 0.22 -6.28 -2.65
CA ARG A 49 0.69 -7.65 -2.89
C ARG A 49 2.12 -7.86 -2.34
N GLY A 50 3.06 -6.97 -2.65
CA GLY A 50 4.43 -7.06 -2.16
C GLY A 50 4.51 -7.04 -0.63
N LEU A 51 3.70 -6.18 0.02
CA LEU A 51 3.58 -6.10 1.47
C LEU A 51 3.01 -7.39 2.09
N ARG A 52 2.00 -8.02 1.47
CA ARG A 52 1.43 -9.30 1.94
C ARG A 52 2.45 -10.44 1.87
N LEU A 53 3.25 -10.48 0.80
CA LEU A 53 4.20 -11.56 0.56
C LEU A 53 5.48 -11.42 1.40
N HIS A 54 6.00 -10.20 1.56
CA HIS A 54 7.35 -9.97 2.08
C HIS A 54 7.38 -8.99 3.27
N GLY A 55 6.30 -8.28 3.56
CA GLY A 55 6.26 -7.24 4.59
C GLY A 55 6.07 -7.77 6.02
N GLY A 56 5.91 -9.08 6.21
CA GLY A 56 5.61 -9.70 7.49
C GLY A 56 4.26 -9.25 8.04
N GLN A 57 4.05 -9.37 9.36
CA GLN A 57 2.76 -9.03 9.99
C GLN A 57 2.35 -7.57 9.77
N GLN A 58 3.28 -6.62 9.95
CA GLN A 58 2.99 -5.20 9.78
C GLN A 58 2.67 -4.86 8.32
N GLY A 59 3.40 -5.43 7.37
CA GLY A 59 3.10 -5.27 5.95
C GLY A 59 1.74 -5.86 5.56
N PHE A 60 1.37 -7.01 6.13
CA PHE A 60 0.06 -7.62 5.88
C PHE A 60 -1.10 -6.72 6.36
N ILE A 61 -0.99 -6.15 7.56
CA ILE A 61 -1.98 -5.20 8.11
C ILE A 61 -2.04 -3.93 7.24
N LEU A 62 -0.88 -3.42 6.82
CA LEU A 62 -0.79 -2.24 5.97
C LEU A 62 -1.44 -2.49 4.59
N ALA A 63 -1.21 -3.65 3.99
CA ALA A 63 -1.79 -4.05 2.73
C ALA A 63 -3.33 -4.13 2.77
N ALA A 64 -3.91 -4.56 3.89
CA ALA A 64 -5.37 -4.57 4.10
C ALA A 64 -5.96 -3.15 4.14
N ARG A 65 -5.18 -2.13 4.52
CA ARG A 65 -5.62 -0.73 4.47
C ARG A 65 -5.54 -0.15 3.05
N LEU A 66 -4.57 -0.62 2.26
CA LEU A 66 -4.37 -0.21 0.86
C LEU A 66 -5.42 -0.82 -0.07
N CYS A 67 -5.68 -2.11 0.10
CA CYS A 67 -6.70 -2.86 -0.62
C CYS A 67 -7.45 -3.74 0.40
N PRO A 68 -8.60 -3.27 0.91
CA PRO A 68 -9.49 -4.06 1.76
C PRO A 68 -9.92 -5.37 1.09
#